data_AF-A0A1I4PPW7-F1
#
_entry.id   AF-A0A1I4PPW7-F1
#
_cell.length_a   1.000
_cell.length_b   1.000
_cell.length_c   1.000
_cell.angle_alpha   90.00
_cell.angle_beta   90.00
_cell.angle_gamma   90.00
#
_symmetry.space_group_name_H-M   'P 1'
#
loop_
_entity.id
_entity.type
_entity.pdbx_description
1 polymer ?
#
loop_
_entity_poly.entity_id
_entity_poly.type
_entity_poly.pdbx_seq_one_letter_code
_entity_poly.pdbx_strand_id
1 'polypeptide(L)'
;MIAVWLFTVSSVLAGLGILFAFKRLMRGLSYRIKRNEFHFKGLQKDQIRFLIQVGLIEAIPIFMIILGFMFMGEESLSIASLIVPLLIILAVIVFCFLQIQKIKAEVMEVASNLNAEELSYVKSLSFIGYMTVLGIPILAIVAIFLV
;
A
#
# COMPACT_ATOMS: atom_id res chain seq x y z
N MET A 1 17.04 -19.02 4.25
CA MET A 1 16.69 -18.33 2.98
C MET A 1 15.19 -18.23 2.80
N ILE A 2 14.42 -19.26 3.18
CA ILE A 2 12.96 -19.28 3.04
C ILE A 2 12.30 -18.08 3.75
N ALA A 3 12.72 -17.76 4.98
CA ALA A 3 12.23 -16.60 5.74
C ALA A 3 12.31 -15.28 4.96
N VAL A 4 13.49 -14.98 4.40
CA VAL A 4 13.76 -13.76 3.63
C VAL A 4 12.85 -13.66 2.40
N TRP A 5 12.64 -14.78 1.70
CA TRP A 5 11.75 -14.82 0.54
C TRP A 5 10.28 -14.70 0.93
N LEU A 6 9.86 -15.25 2.07
CA LEU A 6 8.51 -15.07 2.59
C LEU A 6 8.23 -13.59 2.91
N PHE A 7 9.19 -12.88 3.52
CA PHE A 7 9.10 -11.43 3.74
C PHE A 7 9.08 -10.64 2.43
N THR A 8 9.85 -11.06 1.44
CA THR A 8 9.89 -10.39 0.12
C THR A 8 8.57 -10.54 -0.62
N VAL A 9 8.02 -11.76 -0.69
CA VAL A 9 6.76 -12.00 -1.38
C VAL A 9 5.58 -11.36 -0.65
N SER A 10 5.58 -11.35 0.68
CA SER A 10 4.55 -10.66 1.46
C SER A 10 4.51 -9.15 1.16
N SER A 11 5.69 -8.51 1.06
CA SER A 11 5.83 -7.12 0.64
C SER A 11 5.27 -6.86 -0.76
N VAL A 12 5.61 -7.70 -1.74
CA VAL A 12 5.13 -7.57 -3.12
C VAL A 12 3.60 -7.68 -3.17
N LEU A 13 3.04 -8.69 -2.53
CA LEU A 13 1.59 -8.95 -2.53
C LEU A 13 0.82 -7.81 -1.86
N ALA A 14 1.27 -7.36 -0.69
CA ALA A 14 0.64 -6.26 0.03
C ALA A 14 0.74 -4.96 -0.78
N GLY A 15 1.95 -4.60 -1.23
CA GLY A 15 2.19 -3.35 -1.95
C GLY A 15 1.34 -3.25 -3.23
N LEU A 16 1.39 -4.26 -4.09
CA LEU A 16 0.65 -4.25 -5.36
C LEU A 16 -0.86 -4.43 -5.16
N GLY A 17 -1.27 -5.29 -4.23
CA GLY A 17 -2.68 -5.54 -3.93
C GLY A 17 -3.36 -4.28 -3.39
N ILE A 18 -2.77 -3.64 -2.38
CA ILE A 18 -3.33 -2.42 -1.78
C ILE A 18 -3.29 -1.27 -2.79
N LEU A 19 -2.24 -1.16 -3.60
CA LEU A 19 -2.17 -0.16 -4.68
C LEU A 19 -3.35 -0.30 -5.66
N PHE A 20 -3.76 -1.52 -5.99
CA PHE A 20 -4.93 -1.76 -6.84
C PHE A 20 -6.23 -1.29 -6.18
N ALA A 21 -6.43 -1.60 -4.89
CA ALA A 21 -7.58 -1.13 -4.14
C ALA A 21 -7.61 0.41 -4.03
N PHE A 22 -6.45 1.03 -3.79
CA PHE A 22 -6.29 2.48 -3.74
C PHE A 22 -6.61 3.14 -5.09
N LYS A 23 -6.12 2.59 -6.20
CA LYS A 23 -6.48 3.03 -7.56
C LYS A 23 -7.99 3.05 -7.77
N ARG A 24 -8.68 2.00 -7.32
CA ARG A 24 -10.14 1.90 -7.44
C ARG A 24 -10.86 2.96 -6.61
N LEU A 25 -10.42 3.19 -5.38
CA LEU A 25 -10.94 4.23 -4.49
C LEU A 25 -10.80 5.62 -5.13
N MET A 26 -9.61 5.97 -5.60
CA MET A 26 -9.33 7.29 -6.19
C MET A 26 -10.06 7.53 -7.51
N ARG A 27 -10.25 6.49 -8.33
CA ARG A 27 -11.10 6.58 -9.53
C ARG A 27 -12.56 6.84 -9.18
N GLY A 28 -13.08 6.16 -8.14
CA GLY A 28 -14.42 6.40 -7.63
C GLY A 28 -14.59 7.83 -7.12
N LEU A 29 -13.60 8.35 -6.39
CA LEU A 29 -13.55 9.74 -5.95
C LEU A 29 -13.56 10.72 -7.13
N SER A 30 -12.69 10.52 -8.13
CA SER A 30 -12.64 11.35 -9.34
C SER A 30 -13.98 11.38 -10.07
N TYR A 31 -14.63 10.21 -10.21
CA TYR A 31 -15.95 10.11 -10.86
C TYR A 31 -17.02 10.93 -10.14
N ARG A 32 -17.05 10.90 -8.81
CA ARG A 32 -18.00 11.70 -7.99
C ARG A 32 -17.73 13.18 -8.11
N ILE A 33 -16.46 13.60 -8.09
CA ILE A 33 -16.07 15.01 -8.26
C ILE A 33 -16.57 15.52 -9.62
N LYS A 34 -16.34 14.77 -10.72
CA LYS A 34 -16.77 15.17 -12.07
C LYS A 34 -18.28 15.34 -12.22
N ARG A 35 -19.07 14.71 -11.36
CA ARG A 35 -20.54 14.77 -11.37
C ARG A 35 -21.14 15.73 -10.34
N ASN A 36 -20.30 16.46 -9.59
CA ASN A 36 -20.74 17.28 -8.46
C ASN A 36 -21.51 16.49 -7.38
N GLU A 37 -21.22 15.19 -7.24
CA GLU A 37 -21.83 14.29 -6.24
C GLU A 37 -20.91 14.11 -5.02
N PHE A 38 -20.18 15.17 -4.63
CA PHE A 38 -19.26 15.13 -3.50
C PHE A 38 -20.03 15.25 -2.19
N HIS A 39 -20.27 14.12 -1.53
CA HIS A 39 -20.99 14.08 -0.26
C HIS A 39 -20.23 13.21 0.75
N PHE A 40 -19.97 13.78 1.94
CA PHE A 40 -19.16 13.13 2.99
C PHE A 40 -19.61 11.71 3.36
N LYS A 41 -20.92 11.45 3.44
CA LYS A 41 -21.45 10.10 3.75
C LYS A 41 -21.06 9.06 2.70
N GLY A 42 -21.08 9.44 1.41
CA GLY A 42 -20.68 8.55 0.32
C GLY A 42 -19.20 8.23 0.35
N LEU A 43 -18.38 9.25 0.62
CA LEU A 43 -16.93 9.14 0.71
C LEU A 43 -16.47 8.29 1.90
N GLN A 44 -17.10 8.47 3.06
CA GLN A 44 -16.84 7.64 4.23
C GLN A 44 -17.12 6.16 3.94
N LYS A 45 -18.20 5.86 3.22
CA LYS A 45 -18.53 4.48 2.80
C LYS A 45 -17.46 3.90 1.87
N ASP A 46 -16.96 4.69 0.94
CA ASP A 46 -15.91 4.27 0.00
C ASP A 46 -14.57 4.06 0.73
N GLN A 47 -14.23 4.90 1.71
CA GLN A 47 -13.07 4.72 2.59
C GLN A 47 -13.17 3.45 3.44
N ILE A 48 -14.33 3.18 4.05
CA ILE A 48 -14.55 1.95 4.83
C ILE A 48 -14.40 0.71 3.93
N ARG A 49 -14.96 0.74 2.72
CA ARG A 49 -14.80 -0.36 1.75
C ARG A 49 -13.34 -0.57 1.36
N PHE A 50 -12.58 0.50 1.19
CA PHE A 50 -11.15 0.42 0.93
C PHE A 50 -10.42 -0.26 2.11
N LEU A 51 -10.67 0.15 3.35
CA LEU A 51 -10.02 -0.45 4.52
C LEU A 51 -10.37 -1.94 4.69
N ILE A 52 -11.61 -2.33 4.41
CA ILE A 52 -12.01 -3.75 4.38
C ILE A 52 -11.23 -4.51 3.31
N GLN A 53 -11.09 -3.93 2.11
CA GLN A 53 -10.29 -4.54 1.03
C GLN A 53 -8.82 -4.66 1.42
N VAL A 54 -8.25 -3.65 2.07
CA VAL A 54 -6.88 -3.67 2.61
C VAL A 54 -6.73 -4.85 3.56
N GLY A 55 -7.60 -4.97 4.57
CA GLY A 55 -7.52 -6.08 5.54
C GLY A 55 -7.64 -7.47 4.89
N LEU A 56 -8.49 -7.63 3.87
CA LEU A 56 -8.59 -8.87 3.11
C LEU A 56 -7.33 -9.16 2.28
N ILE A 57 -6.74 -8.14 1.67
CA ILE A 57 -5.49 -8.25 0.89
C ILE A 57 -4.32 -8.59 1.81
N GLU A 58 -4.26 -7.99 2.99
CA GLU A 58 -3.17 -8.16 3.97
C GLU A 58 -3.20 -9.51 4.69
N ALA A 59 -4.34 -10.20 4.74
CA ALA A 59 -4.44 -11.49 5.42
C ALA A 59 -3.38 -12.51 4.95
N ILE A 60 -3.14 -12.58 3.64
CA ILE A 60 -2.13 -13.47 3.06
C ILE A 60 -0.69 -12.99 3.41
N PRO A 61 -0.29 -11.74 3.13
CA PRO A 61 0.99 -11.19 3.57
C PRO A 61 1.29 -11.35 5.06
N ILE A 62 0.32 -11.10 5.94
CA ILE A 62 0.49 -11.25 7.39
C ILE A 62 0.81 -12.72 7.73
N PHE A 63 0.08 -13.66 7.14
CA PHE A 63 0.37 -15.09 7.33
C PHE A 63 1.79 -15.46 6.86
N MET A 64 2.22 -14.91 5.71
CA MET A 64 3.58 -15.13 5.21
C MET A 64 4.66 -14.52 6.12
N ILE A 65 4.41 -13.34 6.71
CA ILE A 65 5.31 -12.73 7.70
C ILE A 65 5.44 -13.64 8.92
N ILE A 66 4.32 -14.16 9.44
CA ILE A 66 4.34 -15.08 10.59
C ILE A 66 5.18 -16.32 10.28
N LEU A 67 4.95 -16.95 9.12
CA LEU A 67 5.76 -18.09 8.67
C LEU A 67 7.24 -17.70 8.53
N GLY A 68 7.54 -16.52 7.98
CA GLY A 68 8.91 -16.05 7.84
C GLY A 68 9.65 -15.98 9.17
N PHE A 69 8.99 -15.48 10.23
CA PHE A 69 9.55 -15.49 11.58
C PHE A 69 9.73 -16.90 12.14
N MET A 70 8.84 -17.84 11.83
CA MET A 70 9.00 -19.24 12.27
C MET A 70 10.25 -19.91 11.67
N PHE A 71 10.63 -19.54 10.45
CA PHE A 71 11.80 -20.10 9.74
C PHE A 71 13.10 -19.29 9.93
N MET A 72 13.10 -18.26 10.79
CA MET A 72 14.23 -17.31 10.93
C MET A 72 15.49 -17.93 11.55
N GLY A 73 15.38 -19.04 12.28
CA GLY A 73 16.51 -19.67 12.98
C GLY A 73 17.22 -20.81 12.23
N GLU A 74 16.82 -21.12 11.00
CA GLU A 74 17.24 -22.36 10.33
C GLU A 74 18.52 -22.22 9.49
N GLU A 75 19.01 -21.00 9.21
CA GLU A 75 20.14 -20.82 8.28
C GLU A 75 21.08 -19.66 8.66
N SER A 76 22.39 -19.88 8.56
CA SER A 76 23.39 -18.82 8.56
C SER A 76 23.43 -18.15 7.18
N LEU A 77 22.91 -16.93 7.10
CA LEU A 77 22.83 -16.19 5.83
C LEU A 77 24.07 -15.34 5.58
N SER A 78 24.52 -15.34 4.33
CA SER A 78 25.52 -14.37 3.86
C SER A 78 24.83 -13.06 3.51
N ILE A 79 25.46 -11.92 3.82
CA ILE A 79 24.97 -10.57 3.47
C ILE A 79 24.62 -10.47 1.97
N ALA A 80 25.41 -11.10 1.10
CA ALA A 80 25.17 -11.08 -0.35
C ALA A 80 23.80 -11.66 -0.72
N SER A 81 23.30 -12.63 0.05
CA SER A 81 22.01 -13.29 -0.19
C SER A 81 20.79 -12.43 0.17
N LEU A 82 20.98 -11.37 0.98
CA LEU A 82 19.92 -10.44 1.38
C LEU A 82 19.70 -9.31 0.36
N ILE A 83 20.71 -9.01 -0.46
CA ILE A 83 20.70 -7.86 -1.38
C ILE A 83 19.55 -7.94 -2.38
N VAL A 84 19.37 -9.09 -3.03
CA VAL A 84 18.34 -9.27 -4.07
C VAL A 84 16.92 -9.11 -3.48
N PRO A 85 16.54 -9.81 -2.40
CA PRO A 85 15.30 -9.58 -1.65
C PRO A 85 15.02 -8.10 -1.33
N LEU A 86 16.01 -7.40 -0.77
CA LEU A 86 15.87 -6.00 -0.39
C LEU A 86 15.66 -5.08 -1.59
N LEU A 87 16.37 -5.33 -2.70
CA LEU A 87 16.19 -4.56 -3.94
C LEU A 87 14.78 -4.74 -4.53
N ILE A 88 14.21 -5.95 -4.44
CA ILE A 88 12.83 -6.21 -4.89
C ILE A 88 11.85 -5.40 -4.05
N ILE A 89 11.97 -5.43 -2.71
CA ILE A 89 11.08 -4.68 -1.83
C ILE A 89 11.22 -3.17 -2.10
N LEU A 90 12.45 -2.68 -2.24
CA LEU A 90 12.70 -1.27 -2.55
C LEU A 90 12.08 -0.86 -3.89
N ALA A 91 12.20 -1.70 -4.92
CA ALA A 91 11.57 -1.47 -6.21
C ALA A 91 10.04 -1.41 -6.10
N VAL A 92 9.42 -2.28 -5.30
CA VAL A 92 7.97 -2.24 -5.02
C VAL A 92 7.58 -0.95 -4.31
N ILE A 93 8.34 -0.53 -3.29
CA ILE A 93 8.09 0.72 -2.55
C ILE A 93 8.15 1.92 -3.50
N VAL A 94 9.22 2.04 -4.28
CA VAL A 94 9.39 3.13 -5.24
C VAL A 94 8.28 3.11 -6.28
N PHE A 95 7.95 1.93 -6.83
CA PHE A 95 6.87 1.79 -7.80
C PHE A 95 5.52 2.23 -7.21
N CYS A 96 5.18 1.76 -6.01
CA CYS A 96 3.95 2.13 -5.32
C CYS A 96 3.90 3.63 -5.05
N PHE A 97 4.98 4.22 -4.57
CA PHE A 97 5.08 5.64 -4.31
C PHE A 97 4.82 6.47 -5.57
N LEU A 98 5.50 6.17 -6.68
CA LEU A 98 5.30 6.85 -7.96
C LEU A 98 3.87 6.72 -8.48
N GLN A 99 3.26 5.55 -8.33
CA GLN A 99 1.90 5.30 -8.76
C GLN A 99 0.89 6.09 -7.92
N ILE A 100 1.05 6.14 -6.60
CA ILE A 100 0.18 6.94 -5.72
C ILE A 100 0.32 8.43 -6.06
N GLN A 101 1.54 8.93 -6.29
CA GLN A 101 1.76 10.33 -6.70
C GLN A 101 1.04 10.65 -8.00
N LYS A 102 1.16 9.77 -9.00
CA LYS A 102 0.48 9.93 -10.30
C LYS A 102 -1.04 9.99 -10.13
N ILE A 103 -1.63 9.04 -9.42
CA ILE A 103 -3.09 8.99 -9.19
C ILE A 103 -3.56 10.22 -8.41
N LYS A 104 -2.80 10.62 -7.38
CA LYS A 104 -3.09 11.83 -6.62
C LYS A 104 -3.10 13.06 -7.52
N ALA A 105 -2.10 13.23 -8.39
CA ALA A 105 -2.04 14.35 -9.33
C ALA A 105 -3.26 14.36 -10.27
N GLU A 106 -3.62 13.21 -10.84
CA GLU A 106 -4.81 13.06 -11.69
C GLU A 106 -6.12 13.44 -10.97
N VAL A 107 -6.28 13.07 -9.70
CA VAL A 107 -7.49 13.45 -8.92
C VAL A 107 -7.45 14.93 -8.53
N MET A 108 -6.27 15.47 -8.19
CA MET A 108 -6.12 16.87 -7.79
C MET A 108 -6.42 17.85 -8.93
N GLU A 109 -6.13 17.48 -10.17
CA GLU A 109 -6.46 18.28 -11.35
C GLU A 109 -7.98 18.51 -11.47
N VAL A 110 -8.76 17.44 -11.23
CA VAL A 110 -10.23 17.50 -11.23
C VAL A 110 -10.78 18.15 -9.97
N ALA A 111 -10.06 18.03 -8.85
CA ALA A 111 -10.43 18.61 -7.56
C ALA A 111 -10.19 20.13 -7.46
N SER A 112 -9.67 20.78 -8.51
CA SER A 112 -9.40 22.22 -8.55
C SER A 112 -10.64 23.09 -8.30
N ASN A 113 -11.84 22.55 -8.56
CA ASN A 113 -13.12 23.23 -8.34
C ASN A 113 -13.73 22.97 -6.95
N LEU A 114 -13.09 22.15 -6.10
CA LEU A 114 -13.58 21.83 -4.76
C LEU A 114 -13.27 22.93 -3.75
N ASN A 115 -14.04 22.97 -2.67
CA ASN A 115 -13.75 23.86 -1.56
C ASN A 115 -12.52 23.37 -0.75
N ALA A 116 -12.03 24.19 0.18
CA ALA A 116 -10.83 23.88 0.95
C ALA A 116 -10.96 22.61 1.82
N GLU A 117 -12.14 22.33 2.37
CA GLU A 117 -12.41 21.16 3.21
C GLU A 117 -12.39 19.87 2.39
N GLU A 118 -13.06 19.87 1.25
CA GLU A 118 -13.12 18.76 0.30
C GLU A 118 -11.73 18.44 -0.27
N LEU A 119 -10.94 19.47 -0.59
CA LEU A 119 -9.55 19.32 -1.02
C LEU A 119 -8.68 18.70 0.08
N SER A 120 -8.89 19.10 1.33
CA SER A 120 -8.21 18.52 2.50
C SER A 120 -8.55 17.04 2.66
N TYR A 121 -9.80 16.66 2.38
CA TYR A 121 -10.21 15.25 2.38
C TYR A 121 -9.45 14.43 1.32
N VAL A 122 -9.34 14.92 0.07
CA VAL A 122 -8.58 14.23 -0.99
C VAL A 122 -7.12 14.01 -0.60
N LYS A 123 -6.49 15.03 0.01
CA LYS A 123 -5.10 14.94 0.51
C LYS A 123 -4.97 13.91 1.61
N SER A 124 -5.89 13.92 2.58
CA SER A 124 -5.94 12.94 3.67
C SER A 124 -6.12 11.51 3.15
N LEU A 125 -6.99 11.31 2.17
CA LEU A 125 -7.21 10.00 1.56
C LEU A 125 -5.97 9.46 0.85
N SER A 126 -5.23 10.36 0.18
CA SER A 126 -3.95 10.00 -0.43
C SER A 126 -2.91 9.59 0.61
N PHE A 127 -2.86 10.29 1.75
CA PHE A 127 -1.97 9.96 2.86
C PHE A 127 -2.28 8.59 3.47
N ILE A 128 -3.57 8.28 3.66
CA ILE A 128 -4.01 6.94 4.08
C ILE A 128 -3.55 5.88 3.07
N GLY A 129 -3.65 6.17 1.77
CA GLY A 129 -3.13 5.30 0.70
C GLY A 129 -1.63 5.03 0.84
N TYR A 130 -0.81 6.05 1.10
CA TYR A 130 0.63 5.87 1.34
C TYR A 130 0.89 4.95 2.53
N MET A 131 0.26 5.24 3.67
CA MET A 131 0.53 4.51 4.91
C MET A 131 0.10 3.05 4.82
N THR A 132 -1.03 2.78 4.19
CA THR A 132 -1.53 1.41 4.01
C THR A 132 -0.67 0.62 3.03
N VAL A 133 -0.30 1.18 1.88
CA VAL A 133 0.51 0.47 0.87
C VAL A 133 1.92 0.15 1.37
N LEU A 134 2.50 1.02 2.20
CA LEU A 134 3.88 0.88 2.66
C LEU A 134 4.04 0.07 3.95
N GLY A 135 2.98 -0.18 4.71
CA GLY A 135 3.04 -0.84 6.01
C GLY A 135 3.77 -2.18 5.98
N ILE A 136 3.27 -3.15 5.21
CA ILE A 136 3.89 -4.49 5.10
C ILE A 136 5.27 -4.45 4.42
N PRO A 137 5.50 -3.70 3.32
CA PRO A 137 6.85 -3.56 2.76
C PRO A 137 7.91 -3.07 3.74
N ILE A 138 7.59 -2.08 4.59
CA ILE A 138 8.52 -1.59 5.61
C ILE A 138 8.76 -2.67 6.67
N LEU A 139 7.69 -3.33 7.13
CA LEU A 139 7.80 -4.45 8.08
C LEU A 139 8.70 -5.57 7.55
N ALA A 140 8.57 -5.91 6.26
CA ALA A 140 9.37 -6.94 5.61
C ALA A 140 10.87 -6.58 5.58
N ILE A 141 11.21 -5.31 5.30
CA ILE A 141 12.60 -4.84 5.37
C ILE A 141 13.15 -5.04 6.78
N VAL A 142 12.42 -4.58 7.80
CA VAL A 142 12.83 -4.73 9.21
C VAL A 142 13.01 -6.21 9.55
N ALA A 143 12.08 -7.06 9.15
CA ALA A 143 12.15 -8.50 9.41
C ALA A 143 13.38 -9.14 8.76
N ILE A 144 13.73 -8.77 7.51
CA ILE A 144 14.93 -9.27 6.84
C ILE A 144 16.21 -8.87 7.59
N PHE A 145 16.27 -7.68 8.19
CA PHE A 145 17.42 -7.25 8.99
C PHE A 145 17.54 -7.97 10.35
N LEU A 146 16.50 -8.69 10.77
CA LEU A 146 16.51 -9.49 12.00
C LEU A 146 16.92 -10.95 11.77
N VAL A 147 16.97 -11.40 10.51
CA VAL A 147 17.46 -12.73 10.10
C VAL A 147 18.97 -12.73 10.11
#